data_AF-A0A2L2WNG0-F1
#
_entry.id   AF-A0A2L2WNG0-F1
#
_cell.length_a   1.000
_cell.length_b   1.000
_cell.length_c   1.000
_cell.angle_alpha   90.00
_cell.angle_beta   90.00
_cell.angle_gamma   90.00
#
_symmetry.space_group_name_H-M   'P 1'
#
loop_
_entity.id
_entity.type
_entity.pdbx_description
1 polymer ?
#
loop_
_entity_poly.entity_id
_entity_poly.type
_entity_poly.pdbx_seq_one_letter_code
_entity_poly.pdbx_strand_id
1 'polypeptide(L)'
;MDAMTYLEVLRNNGQGTEAVKDYILCGYLIDKDLDGFVSALLSYYGTPDSLSQNVCDSLPKHYREALTLYVHTRSNPAFVYHNSVVDMDFEDLQALEKQYPSFTERKIKVYDQYSGTYWWYYEYE
;
A
#
# COMPACT_ATOMS: atom_id res chain seq x y z
N MET A 1 -7.71 -21.24 12.03
CA MET A 1 -8.63 -20.23 11.47
C MET A 1 -7.75 -19.04 11.18
N ASP A 2 -7.62 -18.67 9.92
CA ASP A 2 -6.76 -17.58 9.50
C ASP A 2 -7.35 -16.24 9.97
N ALA A 3 -6.49 -15.30 10.39
CA ALA A 3 -6.92 -14.05 11.01
C ALA A 3 -7.73 -13.19 10.02
N MET A 4 -7.37 -13.21 8.73
CA MET A 4 -8.10 -12.50 7.68
C MET A 4 -9.48 -13.13 7.46
N THR A 5 -9.54 -14.46 7.44
CA THR A 5 -10.83 -15.18 7.30
C THR A 5 -11.83 -14.78 8.40
N TYR A 6 -11.36 -14.60 9.64
CA TYR A 6 -12.22 -14.15 10.74
C TYR A 6 -12.72 -12.71 10.55
N LEU A 7 -11.84 -11.80 10.14
CA LEU A 7 -12.19 -10.41 9.87
C LEU A 7 -13.16 -10.27 8.68
N GLU A 8 -13.01 -11.08 7.64
CA GLU A 8 -13.93 -11.11 6.52
C GLU A 8 -15.32 -11.63 6.89
N VAL A 9 -15.41 -12.61 7.80
CA VAL A 9 -16.68 -13.07 8.35
C VAL A 9 -17.36 -11.95 9.15
N LEU A 10 -16.60 -11.20 9.96
CA LEU A 10 -17.13 -10.03 10.68
C LEU A 10 -17.62 -8.93 9.72
N ARG A 11 -16.91 -8.70 8.61
CA ARG A 11 -17.34 -7.81 7.52
C ARG A 11 -18.66 -8.28 6.93
N ASN A 12 -18.76 -9.55 6.54
CA ASN A 12 -19.95 -10.12 5.88
C ASN A 12 -21.17 -10.15 6.80
N ASN A 13 -20.98 -10.26 8.11
CA ASN A 13 -22.06 -10.23 9.11
C ASN A 13 -22.53 -8.81 9.47
N GLY A 14 -22.00 -7.76 8.84
CA GLY A 14 -22.43 -6.37 9.06
C GLY A 14 -22.02 -5.77 10.41
N GLN A 15 -21.11 -6.41 11.15
CA GLN A 15 -20.59 -5.96 12.44
C GLN A 15 -19.20 -5.29 12.32
N GLY A 16 -18.76 -5.01 11.10
CA GLY A 16 -17.48 -4.34 10.83
C GLY A 16 -17.49 -2.90 11.32
N THR A 17 -16.96 -2.67 12.53
CA THR A 17 -16.57 -1.34 13.01
C THR A 17 -15.46 -0.74 12.15
N GLU A 18 -15.24 0.58 12.23
CA GLU A 18 -14.15 1.25 11.49
C GLU A 18 -12.79 0.59 11.73
N ALA A 19 -12.52 0.16 12.96
CA ALA A 19 -11.31 -0.60 13.31
C ALA A 19 -11.16 -1.92 12.53
N VAL A 20 -12.25 -2.66 12.27
CA VAL A 20 -12.19 -3.91 11.50
C VAL A 20 -11.80 -3.64 10.05
N LYS A 21 -12.20 -2.50 9.47
CA LYS A 21 -11.78 -2.09 8.13
C LYS A 21 -10.27 -1.85 8.09
N ASP A 22 -9.73 -1.14 9.08
CA ASP A 22 -8.28 -0.91 9.18
C ASP A 22 -7.51 -2.22 9.36
N TYR A 23 -8.00 -3.15 10.18
CA TYR A 23 -7.35 -4.46 10.33
C TYR A 23 -7.34 -5.27 9.03
N ILE A 24 -8.42 -5.24 8.25
CA ILE A 24 -8.49 -5.92 6.95
C ILE A 24 -7.50 -5.28 5.97
N LEU A 25 -7.47 -3.95 5.89
CA LEU A 25 -6.53 -3.23 5.01
C LEU A 25 -5.07 -3.51 5.39
N CYS A 26 -4.73 -3.42 6.68
CA CYS A 26 -3.40 -3.78 7.19
C CYS A 26 -3.04 -5.24 6.88
N GLY A 27 -3.98 -6.17 7.01
CA GLY A 27 -3.75 -7.57 6.70
C GLY A 27 -3.34 -7.78 5.24
N TYR A 28 -4.03 -7.16 4.29
CA TYR A 28 -3.64 -7.23 2.88
C TYR A 28 -2.23 -6.65 2.62
N LEU A 29 -1.86 -5.57 3.32
CA LEU A 29 -0.51 -5.01 3.22
C LEU A 29 0.54 -5.96 3.80
N ILE A 30 0.25 -6.63 4.91
CA ILE A 30 1.14 -7.64 5.51
C ILE A 30 1.33 -8.82 4.54
N ASP A 31 0.24 -9.30 3.94
CA ASP A 31 0.25 -10.37 2.92
C ASP A 31 0.82 -9.92 1.57
N LYS A 32 1.20 -8.65 1.41
CA LYS A 32 1.68 -8.03 0.17
C LYS A 32 0.67 -8.12 -0.99
N ASP A 33 -0.60 -8.31 -0.70
CA ASP A 33 -1.68 -8.38 -1.68
C ASP A 33 -2.21 -6.98 -1.98
N LEU A 34 -1.56 -6.29 -2.91
CA LEU A 34 -1.94 -4.94 -3.33
C LEU A 34 -3.30 -4.90 -4.04
N ASP A 35 -3.67 -5.94 -4.78
CA ASP A 35 -4.95 -5.98 -5.50
C ASP A 35 -6.13 -6.20 -4.54
N GLY A 36 -5.95 -7.08 -3.55
CA GLY A 36 -6.89 -7.26 -2.45
C GLY A 36 -7.06 -5.97 -1.63
N PHE A 37 -5.95 -5.32 -1.30
CA PHE A 37 -5.94 -4.02 -0.62
C PHE A 37 -6.72 -2.95 -1.39
N VAL A 38 -6.43 -2.74 -2.68
CA VAL A 38 -7.13 -1.74 -3.50
C VAL A 38 -8.62 -2.07 -3.62
N SER A 39 -8.97 -3.34 -3.84
CA SER A 39 -10.37 -3.77 -3.94
C SER A 39 -11.15 -3.52 -2.64
N ALA A 40 -10.53 -3.80 -1.49
CA ALA A 40 -11.10 -3.53 -0.18
C ALA A 40 -11.22 -2.03 0.08
N LEU A 41 -10.19 -1.25 -0.27
CA LEU A 41 -10.19 0.21 -0.14
C LEU A 41 -11.32 0.84 -0.96
N LEU A 42 -11.48 0.45 -2.22
CA LEU A 42 -12.58 0.90 -3.08
C LEU A 42 -13.95 0.49 -2.51
N SER A 43 -14.04 -0.69 -1.89
CA SER A 43 -15.29 -1.11 -1.22
C SER A 43 -15.64 -0.24 -0.01
N TYR A 44 -14.63 0.33 0.69
CA TYR A 44 -14.85 1.16 1.88
C TYR A 44 -15.05 2.64 1.58
N TYR A 45 -14.30 3.18 0.62
CA TYR A 45 -14.27 4.61 0.33
C TYR A 45 -14.99 5.00 -0.98
N GLY A 46 -15.39 4.03 -1.80
CA GLY A 46 -16.18 4.23 -3.01
C GLY A 46 -15.45 3.82 -4.30
N THR A 47 -16.13 4.03 -5.42
CA THR A 47 -15.60 3.70 -6.75
C THR A 47 -14.38 4.58 -7.10
N PRO A 48 -13.47 4.09 -7.95
CA PRO A 48 -12.23 4.82 -8.30
C PRO A 48 -12.50 6.20 -8.90
N ASP A 49 -13.65 6.40 -9.56
CA ASP A 49 -14.09 7.67 -10.14
C ASP A 49 -14.59 8.68 -9.08
N SER A 50 -15.12 8.19 -7.97
CA SER A 50 -15.69 9.01 -6.88
C SER A 50 -14.72 9.22 -5.72
N LEU A 51 -13.61 8.49 -5.69
CA LEU A 51 -12.60 8.64 -4.65
C LEU A 51 -11.84 9.96 -4.86
N SER A 52 -12.28 11.01 -4.17
CA SER A 52 -11.62 12.31 -4.24
C SER A 52 -10.20 12.21 -3.72
N GLN A 53 -9.26 12.86 -4.41
CA GLN A 53 -7.87 13.03 -4.00
C GLN A 53 -7.71 13.44 -2.52
N ASN A 54 -8.66 14.22 -1.98
CA ASN A 54 -8.67 14.64 -0.57
C ASN A 54 -8.87 13.48 0.42
N VAL A 55 -9.66 12.46 0.04
CA VAL A 55 -9.85 11.25 0.87
C VAL A 55 -8.56 10.47 0.91
N CYS A 56 -7.90 10.32 -0.23
CA CYS A 56 -6.61 9.64 -0.32
C CYS A 56 -5.51 10.38 0.46
N ASP A 57 -5.55 11.71 0.50
CA ASP A 57 -4.60 12.51 1.28
C ASP A 57 -4.84 12.38 2.79
N SER A 58 -6.07 12.09 3.21
CA SER A 58 -6.40 11.79 4.60
C SER A 58 -6.01 10.35 5.04
N LEU A 59 -5.54 9.50 4.12
CA LEU A 59 -5.15 8.13 4.46
C LEU A 59 -3.83 8.08 5.26
N PRO A 60 -3.64 7.03 6.08
CA PRO A 60 -2.35 6.75 6.73
C PRO A 60 -1.19 6.69 5.74
N LYS A 61 0.00 7.07 6.20
CA LYS A 61 1.22 7.13 5.38
C LYS A 61 1.47 5.85 4.59
N HIS A 62 1.44 4.69 5.25
CA HIS A 62 1.72 3.40 4.62
C HIS A 62 0.70 2.98 3.56
N TYR A 63 -0.55 3.44 3.68
CA TYR A 63 -1.58 3.16 2.68
C TYR A 63 -1.29 3.95 1.40
N ARG A 64 -0.86 5.21 1.54
CA ARG A 64 -0.44 6.05 0.39
C ARG A 64 0.80 5.45 -0.29
N GLU A 65 1.78 5.02 0.50
CA GLU A 65 2.97 4.32 -0.03
C GLU A 65 2.58 3.05 -0.80
N ALA A 66 1.68 2.22 -0.27
CA ALA A 66 1.19 1.03 -0.94
C ALA A 66 0.42 1.34 -2.25
N LEU A 67 -0.37 2.42 -2.27
CA LEU A 67 -1.08 2.88 -3.46
C LEU A 67 -0.10 3.35 -4.55
N THR A 68 0.91 4.15 -4.18
CA THR A 68 1.97 4.56 -5.11
C THR A 68 2.66 3.32 -5.68
N LEU A 69 3.06 2.37 -4.83
CA LEU A 69 3.67 1.12 -5.27
C LEU A 69 2.78 0.35 -6.25
N TYR A 70 1.47 0.23 -5.96
CA TYR A 70 0.51 -0.44 -6.83
C TYR A 70 0.43 0.20 -8.22
N VAL A 71 0.34 1.52 -8.29
CA VAL A 71 0.25 2.27 -9.56
C VAL A 71 1.52 2.10 -10.39
N HIS A 72 2.70 2.11 -9.77
CA HIS A 72 3.97 1.95 -10.46
C HIS A 72 4.25 0.48 -10.85
N THR A 73 3.71 -0.49 -10.12
CA THR A 73 3.93 -1.91 -10.38
C THR A 73 2.95 -2.49 -11.41
N ARG A 74 1.70 -2.00 -11.43
CA ARG A 74 0.65 -2.54 -12.31
C ARG A 74 0.57 -1.75 -13.62
N SER A 75 0.63 -2.46 -14.75
CA SER A 75 0.49 -1.84 -16.08
C SER A 75 -0.92 -1.32 -16.39
N ASN A 76 -1.95 -1.88 -15.75
CA ASN A 76 -3.34 -1.46 -15.88
C ASN A 76 -3.97 -1.38 -14.47
N PRO A 77 -3.69 -0.31 -13.70
CA PRO A 77 -4.19 -0.20 -12.34
C PRO A 77 -5.72 0.05 -12.35
N ALA A 78 -6.45 -0.65 -11.50
CA ALA A 78 -7.90 -0.43 -11.32
C ALA A 78 -8.21 0.94 -10.68
N PHE A 79 -7.20 1.54 -10.05
CA PHE A 79 -7.27 2.83 -9.37
C PHE A 79 -5.93 3.55 -9.51
N VAL A 80 -5.96 4.82 -9.92
CA VAL A 80 -4.76 5.65 -10.05
C VAL A 80 -4.71 6.63 -8.89
N TYR A 81 -3.78 6.39 -7.97
CA TYR A 81 -3.40 7.35 -6.95
C TYR A 81 -2.25 8.22 -7.46
N HIS A 82 -2.31 9.52 -7.22
CA HIS A 82 -1.21 10.42 -7.52
C HIS A 82 -0.96 11.36 -6.34
N ASN A 83 0.24 11.39 -5.79
CA ASN A 83 0.62 12.37 -4.79
C ASN A 83 2.05 12.82 -5.09
N SER A 84 2.20 14.08 -5.48
CA SER A 84 3.47 14.63 -5.97
C SER A 84 4.65 14.47 -5.01
N VAL A 85 4.40 14.48 -3.70
CA VAL A 85 5.45 14.28 -2.69
C VAL A 85 5.84 12.80 -2.61
N VAL A 86 4.84 11.92 -2.47
CA VAL A 86 5.06 10.47 -2.32
C VAL A 86 5.60 9.84 -3.61
N ASP A 87 5.13 10.29 -4.78
CA ASP A 87 5.65 9.87 -6.08
C ASP A 87 7.13 10.27 -6.23
N MET A 88 7.48 11.50 -5.84
CA MET A 88 8.87 11.97 -5.90
C MET A 88 9.78 11.17 -4.95
N ASP A 89 9.32 10.87 -3.73
CA ASP A 89 10.04 10.03 -2.77
C ASP A 89 10.25 8.60 -3.34
N PHE A 90 9.27 8.06 -4.05
CA PHE A 90 9.36 6.73 -4.68
C PHE A 90 10.32 6.72 -5.88
N GLU A 91 10.33 7.78 -6.69
CA GLU A 91 11.29 7.95 -7.79
C GLU A 91 12.73 8.05 -7.27
N ASP A 92 12.95 8.77 -6.17
CA ASP A 92 14.28 8.88 -5.54
C ASP A 92 14.75 7.52 -4.99
N LEU A 93 13.85 6.74 -4.37
CA LEU A 93 14.12 5.35 -3.98
C LEU A 93 14.54 4.51 -5.19
N GLN A 94 13.79 4.52 -6.29
CA GLN A 94 14.14 3.77 -7.50
C GLN A 94 15.48 4.21 -8.09
N ALA A 95 15.78 5.52 -8.04
CA ALA A 95 17.06 6.05 -8.50
C ALA A 95 18.21 5.58 -7.61
N LEU A 96 18.01 5.53 -6.29
CA LEU A 96 18.96 4.99 -5.33
C LEU A 96 19.19 3.49 -5.59
N GLU A 97 18.13 2.72 -5.82
CA GLU A 97 18.24 1.28 -6.12
C GLU A 97 19.05 0.99 -7.39
N LYS A 98 18.84 1.79 -8.44
CA LYS A 98 19.58 1.68 -9.71
C LYS A 98 21.07 1.96 -9.56
N GLN A 99 21.49 2.75 -8.56
CA GLN A 99 22.91 3.01 -8.29
C GLN A 99 23.65 1.79 -7.72
N TYR A 100 22.93 0.86 -7.08
CA TYR A 100 23.52 -0.30 -6.42
C TYR A 100 23.02 -1.61 -7.06
N PRO A 101 23.78 -2.21 -7.99
CA PRO A 101 23.36 -3.46 -8.66
C PRO A 101 23.37 -4.67 -7.71
N SER A 102 24.21 -4.64 -6.68
CA SER A 102 24.33 -5.70 -5.67
C SER A 102 23.18 -5.65 -4.67
N PHE A 103 22.43 -6.76 -4.54
CA PHE A 103 21.25 -6.85 -3.66
C PHE A 103 21.57 -6.52 -2.20
N THR A 104 22.67 -7.04 -1.67
CA THR A 104 23.07 -6.81 -0.27
C THR A 104 23.43 -5.34 -0.03
N GLU A 105 24.19 -4.73 -0.93
CA GLU A 105 24.58 -3.32 -0.81
C GLU A 105 23.36 -2.40 -0.96
N ARG A 106 22.47 -2.72 -1.92
CA ARG A 106 21.21 -2.01 -2.11
C ARG A 106 20.33 -2.07 -0.87
N LYS A 107 20.12 -3.27 -0.30
CA LYS A 107 19.31 -3.45 0.92
C LYS A 107 19.83 -2.57 2.07
N ILE A 108 21.15 -2.52 2.28
CA ILE A 108 21.76 -1.70 3.33
C ILE A 108 21.57 -0.20 3.04
N LYS A 109 21.79 0.23 1.79
CA LYS A 109 21.68 1.65 1.39
C LYS A 109 20.25 2.16 1.47
N VAL A 110 19.29 1.37 0.99
CA VAL A 110 17.87 1.71 1.05
C VAL A 110 17.37 1.65 2.48
N TYR A 111 17.84 0.72 3.32
CA TYR A 111 17.46 0.63 4.73
C TYR A 111 17.75 1.92 5.51
N ASP A 112 18.89 2.57 5.26
CA ASP A 112 19.31 3.79 5.96
C ASP A 112 18.30 4.93 5.81
N GLN A 113 17.68 5.05 4.63
CA GLN A 113 16.78 6.17 4.29
C GLN A 113 15.29 5.77 4.28
N TYR A 114 14.98 4.53 3.95
CA TYR A 114 13.63 4.07 3.65
C TYR A 114 13.17 2.85 4.47
N SER A 115 13.91 2.43 5.50
CA SER A 115 13.48 1.30 6.37
C SER A 115 12.09 1.45 6.98
N GLY A 116 11.60 2.68 7.15
CA GLY A 116 10.27 2.98 7.68
C GLY A 116 9.17 3.11 6.62
N THR A 117 9.45 2.86 5.33
CA THR A 117 8.44 2.92 4.27
C THR A 117 7.90 1.53 3.96
N TYR A 118 6.64 1.47 3.52
CA TYR A 118 6.05 0.22 3.07
C TYR A 118 6.78 -0.38 1.85
N TRP A 119 7.43 0.45 1.03
CA TRP A 119 8.22 0.00 -0.12
C TRP A 119 9.37 -0.90 0.27
N TRP A 120 10.10 -0.55 1.34
CA TRP A 120 11.19 -1.38 1.82
C TRP A 120 10.69 -2.73 2.35
N TYR A 121 9.60 -2.73 3.10
CA TYR A 121 8.93 -3.96 3.55
C TYR A 121 8.51 -4.85 2.38
N TYR A 122 7.89 -4.27 1.35
CA TYR A 122 7.42 -5.02 0.20
C TYR A 122 8.56 -5.67 -0.60
N GLU A 123 9.65 -4.93 -0.85
CA GLU A 123 10.76 -5.39 -1.70
C GLU A 123 11.81 -6.25 -0.96
N TYR A 124 12.05 -6.02 0.33
CA TYR A 124 13.23 -6.58 1.04
C TYR A 124 12.94 -7.48 2.24
N GLU A 125 11.70 -7.52 2.73
CA GLU A 125 11.26 -8.42 3.79
C GLU A 125 10.68 -9.72 3.23
#